data_AF-A0A2W0BSW9-F1
#
_entry.id   AF-A0A2W0BSW9-F1
#
_cell.length_a   1.000
_cell.length_b   1.000
_cell.length_c   1.000
_cell.angle_alpha   90.00
_cell.angle_beta   90.00
_cell.angle_gamma   90.00
#
_symmetry.space_group_name_H-M   'P 1'
#
loop_
_entity.id
_entity.type
_entity.pdbx_description
1 polymer ?
#
loop_
_entity_poly.entity_id
_entity_poly.type
_entity_poly.pdbx_seq_one_letter_code
_entity_poly.pdbx_strand_id
1 'polypeptide(L)'
;MRFEKLQHMHKYIDAPRPAQAVYDECISIAGWIFTEGRDPATCRVRAWLEGAPIGETRLLFARPDVSKFMSLSHDVPTGFRFLARAGGRTEESRDATIELTASWNEDGPEYFIGEVSVNLVPARLQKRHFGDVVFPWQGRVLHREDIYGSGPPVLEPGVEMLRLVLDYLSPCSSTVDVGCGAGAYGPALIAAGHHWTGLEVNPDCLQLLEQRGLPYRRAAQRT
;
A
#
# COMPACT_ATOMS: atom_id res chain seq x y z
N MET A 1 13.91 -19.96 21.26
CA MET A 1 13.33 -18.73 20.66
C MET A 1 13.90 -18.60 19.26
N ARG A 2 13.06 -18.45 18.25
CA ARG A 2 13.46 -18.41 16.83
C ARG A 2 14.18 -17.11 16.45
N PHE A 3 13.92 -16.03 17.19
CA PHE A 3 14.43 -14.68 16.91
C PHE A 3 15.19 -14.14 18.12
N GLU A 4 16.18 -13.27 17.86
CA GLU A 4 17.01 -12.68 18.90
C GLU A 4 16.28 -11.54 19.62
N LYS A 5 16.66 -11.27 20.88
CA LYS A 5 16.22 -10.06 21.58
C LYS A 5 17.31 -9.00 21.48
N LEU A 6 16.96 -7.83 20.96
CA LEU A 6 17.84 -6.68 20.95
C LEU A 6 17.60 -5.83 22.21
N GLN A 7 18.65 -5.62 22.99
CA GLN A 7 18.61 -4.69 24.13
C GLN A 7 18.36 -3.26 23.63
N HIS A 8 17.63 -2.46 24.42
CA HIS A 8 17.32 -1.06 24.10
C HIS A 8 16.53 -0.81 22.80
N MET A 9 15.82 -1.83 22.29
CA MET A 9 14.89 -1.68 21.18
C MET A 9 13.50 -1.25 21.69
N HIS A 10 13.13 -0.01 21.42
CA HIS A 10 11.81 0.54 21.70
C HIS A 10 10.88 0.26 20.53
N LYS A 11 9.66 -0.20 20.81
CA LYS A 11 8.80 -0.78 19.78
C LYS A 11 7.36 -0.90 20.24
N TYR A 12 6.46 -0.88 19.26
CA TYR A 12 5.04 -1.15 19.49
C TYR A 12 4.36 -1.61 18.20
N ILE A 13 3.32 -2.43 18.34
CA ILE A 13 2.49 -2.91 17.23
C ILE A 13 1.15 -2.18 17.32
N ASP A 14 0.87 -1.30 16.36
CA ASP A 14 -0.39 -0.54 16.28
C ASP A 14 -1.50 -1.41 15.65
N ALA A 15 -1.13 -2.20 14.64
CA ALA A 15 -2.04 -3.08 13.92
C ALA A 15 -1.32 -4.37 13.45
N PRO A 16 -2.01 -5.52 13.49
CA PRO A 16 -3.38 -5.72 13.98
C PRO A 16 -3.45 -5.65 15.51
N ARG A 17 -4.66 -5.51 16.05
CA ARG A 17 -4.92 -5.61 17.49
C ARG A 17 -5.12 -7.07 17.91
N PRO A 18 -4.88 -7.41 19.20
CA PRO A 18 -5.18 -8.74 19.71
C PRO A 18 -6.62 -9.17 19.40
N ALA A 19 -6.77 -10.42 18.95
CA ALA A 19 -8.03 -11.04 18.52
C ALA A 19 -8.76 -10.35 17.36
N GLN A 20 -8.12 -9.39 16.67
CA GLN A 20 -8.73 -8.74 15.51
C GLN A 20 -8.93 -9.75 14.37
N ALA A 21 -10.10 -9.68 13.74
CA ALA A 21 -10.35 -10.36 12.47
C ALA A 21 -9.53 -9.70 11.35
N VAL A 22 -8.68 -10.47 10.67
CA VAL A 22 -7.85 -10.00 9.56
C VAL A 22 -8.04 -10.91 8.35
N TYR A 23 -8.09 -10.32 7.15
CA TYR A 23 -8.25 -11.08 5.92
C TYR A 23 -6.91 -11.66 5.46
N ASP A 24 -6.87 -12.95 5.13
CA ASP A 24 -5.65 -13.67 4.75
C ASP A 24 -4.95 -13.11 3.49
N GLU A 25 -5.69 -12.49 2.58
CA GLU A 25 -5.13 -11.84 1.37
C GLU A 25 -4.78 -10.35 1.58
N CYS A 26 -5.14 -9.75 2.72
CA CYS A 26 -4.89 -8.32 2.99
C CYS A 26 -4.81 -8.06 4.50
N ILE A 27 -3.62 -8.27 5.07
CA ILE A 27 -3.34 -8.08 6.49
C ILE A 27 -2.62 -6.74 6.67
N SER A 28 -3.27 -5.76 7.32
CA SER A 28 -2.63 -4.48 7.63
C SER A 28 -1.69 -4.62 8.82
N ILE A 29 -0.41 -4.36 8.60
CA ILE A 29 0.64 -4.34 9.63
C ILE A 29 1.10 -2.89 9.83
N ALA A 30 1.09 -2.41 11.07
CA ALA A 30 1.59 -1.08 11.40
C ALA A 30 2.14 -1.04 12.83
N GLY A 31 3.06 -0.11 13.06
CA GLY A 31 3.66 0.10 14.36
C GLY A 31 4.81 1.08 14.29
N TRP A 32 5.66 1.03 15.31
CA TRP A 32 6.90 1.78 15.33
C TRP A 32 8.02 1.01 15.99
N ILE A 33 9.25 1.35 15.61
CA ILE A 33 10.49 0.77 16.12
C ILE A 33 11.57 1.85 16.18
N PHE A 34 12.35 1.85 17.25
CA PHE A 34 13.51 2.71 17.43
C PHE A 34 14.59 1.97 18.22
N THR A 35 15.82 2.04 17.72
CA THR A 35 17.01 1.48 18.38
C THR A 35 18.12 2.50 18.28
N GLU A 36 18.66 2.92 19.43
CA GLU A 36 19.76 3.87 19.46
C GLU A 36 21.01 3.31 18.75
N GLY A 37 21.69 4.16 17.97
CA GLY A 37 22.91 3.79 17.25
C GLY A 37 22.69 2.92 16.00
N ARG A 38 21.44 2.64 15.60
CA ARG A 38 21.14 1.95 14.34
C ARG A 38 20.47 2.89 13.34
N ASP A 39 20.91 2.82 12.10
CA ASP A 39 20.36 3.63 11.01
C ASP A 39 18.96 3.13 10.61
N PRO A 40 17.90 3.94 10.71
CA PRO A 40 16.57 3.58 10.24
C PRO A 40 16.52 3.22 8.75
N ALA A 41 17.42 3.77 7.91
CA ALA A 41 17.42 3.54 6.46
C ALA A 41 17.84 2.11 6.08
N THR A 42 18.54 1.40 6.96
CA THR A 42 18.92 -0.01 6.75
C THR A 42 17.98 -0.99 7.43
N CYS A 43 16.96 -0.50 8.16
CA CYS A 43 16.01 -1.31 8.88
C CYS A 43 15.02 -1.99 7.92
N ARG A 44 14.88 -3.31 8.05
CA ARG A 44 13.84 -4.12 7.43
C ARG A 44 12.93 -4.65 8.51
N VAL A 45 11.63 -4.35 8.43
CA VAL A 45 10.59 -4.93 9.29
C VAL A 45 9.88 -6.02 8.51
N ARG A 46 9.74 -7.21 9.10
CA ARG A 46 9.13 -8.38 8.46
C ARG A 46 8.07 -9.00 9.35
N ALA A 47 6.96 -9.43 8.74
CA ALA A 47 5.91 -10.18 9.39
C ALA A 47 6.01 -11.66 9.03
N TRP A 48 5.74 -12.50 10.03
CA TRP A 48 5.74 -13.95 9.92
C TRP A 48 4.40 -14.49 10.42
N LEU A 49 3.88 -15.50 9.74
CA LEU A 49 2.69 -16.25 10.15
C LEU A 49 3.10 -17.71 10.23
N GLU A 50 3.00 -18.31 11.43
CA GLU A 50 3.33 -19.73 11.65
C GLU A 50 4.73 -20.09 11.13
N GLY A 51 5.64 -19.14 11.24
CA GLY A 51 7.01 -19.31 10.80
C GLY A 51 7.28 -19.12 9.30
N ALA A 52 6.29 -18.76 8.48
CA ALA A 52 6.48 -18.36 7.10
C ALA A 52 6.42 -16.83 6.95
N PRO A 53 7.29 -16.19 6.15
CA PRO A 53 7.22 -14.75 5.92
C PRO A 53 5.97 -14.40 5.09
N ILE A 54 5.22 -13.39 5.51
CA ILE A 54 3.97 -12.96 4.88
C ILE A 54 4.03 -11.54 4.29
N GLY A 55 5.09 -10.78 4.60
CA GLY A 55 5.29 -9.43 4.08
C GLY A 55 6.42 -8.72 4.80
N GLU A 56 6.95 -7.67 4.18
CA GLU A 56 8.01 -6.85 4.76
C GLU A 56 7.99 -5.41 4.23
N THR A 57 8.71 -4.53 4.91
CA THR A 57 9.01 -3.17 4.45
C THR A 57 10.41 -2.76 4.87
N ARG A 58 11.04 -1.91 4.05
CA ARG A 58 12.24 -1.13 4.41
C ARG A 58 11.92 0.37 4.54
N LEU A 59 10.66 0.75 4.32
CA LEU A 59 10.22 2.13 4.37
C LEU A 59 9.74 2.46 5.78
N LEU A 60 10.61 3.15 6.52
CA LEU A 60 10.25 3.81 7.76
C LEU A 60 9.90 5.27 7.49
N PHE A 61 8.98 5.83 8.28
CA PHE A 61 8.58 7.22 8.18
C PHE A 61 8.55 7.88 9.57
N ALA A 62 8.68 9.20 9.59
CA ALA A 62 8.64 9.96 10.83
C ALA A 62 7.24 9.88 11.48
N ARG A 63 7.22 9.68 12.80
CA ARG A 63 6.00 9.65 13.63
C ARG A 63 6.13 10.73 14.70
N PRO A 64 5.54 11.93 14.50
CA PRO A 64 5.74 13.05 15.44
C PRO A 64 5.31 12.75 16.88
N ASP A 65 4.30 11.91 17.06
CA ASP A 65 3.84 11.42 18.36
C ASP A 65 4.90 10.55 19.06
N VAL A 66 5.53 9.65 18.30
CA VAL A 66 6.62 8.80 18.79
C VAL A 66 7.89 9.61 19.03
N SER A 67 8.25 10.53 18.12
CA SER A 67 9.40 11.42 18.31
C SER A 67 9.26 12.23 19.59
N LYS A 68 8.06 12.77 19.87
CA LYS A 68 7.78 13.47 21.13
C LYS A 68 7.89 12.55 22.34
N PHE A 69 7.30 11.36 22.27
CA PHE A 69 7.34 10.38 23.36
C PHE A 69 8.79 9.94 23.70
N MET A 70 9.61 9.76 22.67
CA MET A 70 11.00 9.30 22.78
C MET A 70 12.01 10.45 22.92
N SER A 71 11.57 11.71 22.92
CA SER A 71 12.44 12.90 22.89
C SER A 71 13.45 12.91 21.73
N LEU A 72 13.02 12.45 20.55
CA LEU A 72 13.80 12.41 19.31
C LEU A 72 13.53 13.65 18.45
N SER A 73 14.42 13.91 17.48
CA SER A 73 14.11 14.87 16.41
C SER A 73 12.88 14.42 15.60
N HIS A 74 12.13 15.39 15.09
CA HIS A 74 10.85 15.16 14.42
C HIS A 74 10.97 14.44 13.07
N ASP A 75 12.16 14.43 12.48
CA ASP A 75 12.48 13.80 11.20
C ASP A 75 12.97 12.35 11.33
N VAL A 76 13.26 11.87 12.55
CA VAL A 76 13.74 10.50 12.77
C VAL A 76 12.67 9.49 12.36
N PRO A 77 12.92 8.63 11.35
CA PRO A 77 11.96 7.62 10.93
C PRO A 77 11.84 6.53 11.99
N THR A 78 10.63 6.32 12.49
CA THR A 78 10.34 5.29 13.51
C THR A 78 9.09 4.47 13.19
N GLY A 79 8.15 5.02 12.42
CA GLY A 79 6.93 4.34 12.02
C GLY A 79 7.15 3.39 10.85
N PHE A 80 6.43 2.27 10.84
CA PHE A 80 6.33 1.38 9.69
C PHE A 80 4.87 1.03 9.41
N ARG A 81 4.57 0.77 8.14
CA ARG A 81 3.28 0.20 7.71
C ARG A 81 3.44 -0.56 6.40
N PHE A 82 2.73 -1.68 6.25
CA PHE A 82 2.67 -2.45 5.02
C PHE A 82 1.46 -3.40 5.02
N LEU A 83 1.13 -3.93 3.85
CA LEU A 83 0.16 -4.99 3.69
C LEU A 83 0.91 -6.33 3.56
N ALA A 84 0.45 -7.32 4.30
CA ALA A 84 0.94 -8.69 4.25
C ALA A 84 -0.14 -9.64 3.71
N ARG A 85 0.30 -10.79 3.24
CA ARG A 85 -0.57 -11.86 2.73
C ARG A 85 -0.12 -13.20 3.32
N ALA A 86 -1.06 -13.91 3.93
CA ALA A 86 -0.80 -15.27 4.41
C ALA A 86 -0.40 -16.19 3.25
N GLY A 87 0.60 -17.04 3.49
CA GLY A 87 0.95 -18.10 2.56
C GLY A 87 -0.13 -19.18 2.53
N GLY A 88 -0.46 -19.68 1.34
CA GLY A 88 -1.49 -20.71 1.17
C GLY A 88 -2.91 -20.15 1.10
N ARG A 89 -3.89 -21.05 1.09
CA ARG A 89 -5.31 -20.70 0.98
C ARG A 89 -5.97 -20.95 2.33
N THR A 90 -6.49 -19.91 2.97
CA THR A 90 -7.34 -20.09 4.16
C THR A 90 -8.74 -20.48 3.67
N GLU A 91 -9.27 -21.61 4.12
CA GLU A 91 -10.64 -22.03 3.75
C GLU A 91 -11.67 -21.60 4.79
N GLU A 92 -11.26 -21.64 6.07
CA GLU A 92 -12.08 -21.37 7.25
C GLU A 92 -11.37 -20.39 8.18
N SER A 93 -12.15 -19.61 8.93
CA SER A 93 -11.60 -18.70 9.93
C SER A 93 -10.91 -19.48 11.04
N ARG A 94 -9.74 -19.00 11.48
CA ARG A 94 -8.96 -19.67 12.52
C ARG A 94 -8.14 -18.66 13.31
N ASP A 95 -7.80 -19.02 14.53
CA ASP A 95 -6.83 -18.24 15.30
C ASP A 95 -5.43 -18.46 14.74
N ALA A 96 -4.64 -17.39 14.71
CA ALA A 96 -3.28 -17.40 14.21
C ALA A 96 -2.43 -16.38 14.97
N THR A 97 -1.12 -16.57 14.97
CA THR A 97 -0.16 -15.62 15.57
C THR A 97 0.70 -15.02 14.47
N ILE A 98 0.73 -13.69 14.43
CA ILE A 98 1.65 -12.94 13.59
C ILE A 98 2.83 -12.49 14.46
N GLU A 99 4.04 -12.88 14.07
CA GLU A 99 5.28 -12.42 14.68
C GLU A 99 5.89 -11.31 13.81
N LEU A 100 6.37 -10.23 14.43
CA LEU A 100 7.10 -9.17 13.74
C LEU A 100 8.58 -9.21 14.14
N THR A 101 9.47 -9.01 13.16
CA THR A 101 10.92 -8.92 13.37
C THR A 101 11.51 -7.70 12.67
N ALA A 102 12.68 -7.27 13.13
CA ALA A 102 13.50 -6.28 12.46
C ALA A 102 14.92 -6.81 12.22
N SER A 103 15.52 -6.44 11.09
CA SER A 103 16.95 -6.60 10.83
C SER A 103 17.53 -5.31 10.27
N TRP A 104 18.82 -5.06 10.52
CA TRP A 104 19.57 -3.94 9.98
C TRP A 104 20.66 -4.35 8.98
N ASN A 105 20.84 -5.67 8.78
CA ASN A 105 21.78 -6.23 7.81
C ASN A 105 21.04 -7.30 6.99
N GLU A 106 21.29 -7.40 5.69
CA GLU A 106 20.54 -8.34 4.84
C GLU A 106 20.62 -9.79 5.33
N ASP A 107 21.83 -10.22 5.68
CA ASP A 107 22.16 -11.54 6.24
C ASP A 107 22.32 -11.52 7.78
N GLY A 108 21.87 -10.44 8.43
CA GLY A 108 21.96 -10.29 9.87
C GLY A 108 20.92 -11.10 10.64
N PRO A 109 21.08 -11.16 11.97
CA PRO A 109 20.06 -11.73 12.85
C PRO A 109 18.75 -10.95 12.75
N GLU A 110 17.64 -11.69 12.82
CA GLU A 110 16.29 -11.14 12.96
C GLU A 110 15.99 -10.92 14.44
N TYR A 111 15.70 -9.67 14.81
CA TYR A 111 15.38 -9.28 16.17
C TYR A 111 13.87 -9.23 16.36
N PHE A 112 13.37 -9.89 17.40
CA PHE A 112 11.95 -9.98 17.70
C PHE A 112 11.37 -8.62 18.09
N ILE A 113 10.38 -8.13 17.34
CA ILE A 113 9.62 -6.93 17.69
C ILE A 113 8.53 -7.30 18.69
N GLY A 114 7.69 -8.26 18.34
CA GLY A 114 6.55 -8.68 19.13
C GLY A 114 5.68 -9.68 18.36
N GLU A 115 4.64 -10.15 19.01
CA GLU A 115 3.64 -11.02 18.38
C GLU A 115 2.24 -10.51 18.69
N VAL A 116 1.30 -10.85 17.82
CA VAL A 116 -0.12 -10.55 17.99
C VAL A 116 -0.95 -11.72 17.54
N SER A 117 -1.83 -12.18 18.43
CA SER A 117 -2.85 -13.17 18.10
C SER A 117 -3.99 -12.49 17.34
N VAL A 118 -4.40 -13.08 16.23
CA VAL A 118 -5.46 -12.60 15.34
C VAL A 118 -6.41 -13.72 14.99
N ASN A 119 -7.62 -13.36 14.55
CA ASN A 119 -8.50 -14.29 13.87
C ASN A 119 -8.32 -14.13 12.36
N LEU A 120 -7.63 -15.07 11.73
CA LEU A 120 -7.40 -15.08 10.30
C LEU A 120 -8.67 -15.53 9.60
N VAL A 121 -9.23 -14.67 8.74
CA VAL A 121 -10.48 -14.90 8.01
C VAL A 121 -10.17 -15.05 6.53
N PRO A 122 -10.75 -16.05 5.84
CA PRO A 122 -10.55 -16.19 4.40
C PRO A 122 -11.15 -15.00 3.66
N ALA A 123 -10.31 -14.24 2.97
CA ALA A 123 -10.72 -13.09 2.17
C ALA A 123 -11.61 -13.55 1.03
N ARG A 124 -11.31 -14.69 0.40
CA ARG A 124 -12.04 -15.24 -0.75
C ARG A 124 -12.20 -14.19 -1.86
N LEU A 125 -11.23 -13.29 -2.06
CA LEU A 125 -11.38 -12.16 -2.99
C LEU A 125 -11.73 -12.63 -4.41
N GLN A 126 -11.18 -13.77 -4.83
CA GLN A 126 -11.47 -14.41 -6.12
C GLN A 126 -12.91 -14.94 -6.26
N LYS A 127 -13.59 -15.23 -5.15
CA LYS A 127 -14.98 -15.70 -5.11
C LYS A 127 -15.96 -14.58 -4.74
N ARG A 128 -15.46 -13.44 -4.24
CA ARG A 128 -16.26 -12.24 -4.05
C ARG A 128 -16.45 -11.60 -5.42
N HIS A 129 -17.67 -11.66 -5.96
CA HIS A 129 -18.05 -10.79 -7.06
C HIS A 129 -17.67 -9.36 -6.67
N PHE A 130 -16.98 -8.62 -7.56
CA PHE A 130 -16.43 -7.29 -7.35
C PHE A 130 -17.10 -6.51 -6.20
N GLY A 131 -16.52 -6.64 -5.00
CA GLY A 131 -16.88 -5.88 -3.81
C GLY A 131 -18.04 -6.43 -2.96
N ASP A 132 -17.68 -6.84 -1.74
CA ASP A 132 -18.45 -6.45 -0.53
C ASP A 132 -18.34 -4.91 -0.29
N VAL A 133 -18.33 -4.12 -1.36
CA VAL A 133 -18.35 -2.65 -1.34
C VAL A 133 -19.81 -2.17 -1.45
N VAL A 134 -20.72 -3.02 -1.92
CA VAL A 134 -22.17 -2.78 -2.00
C VAL A 134 -22.94 -4.09 -1.88
N PHE A 135 -24.19 -4.04 -1.42
CA PHE A 135 -25.02 -5.23 -1.20
C PHE A 135 -25.35 -5.95 -2.53
N PRO A 136 -25.54 -7.29 -2.55
CA PRO A 136 -25.84 -8.07 -3.76
C PRO A 136 -27.07 -7.61 -4.55
N TRP A 137 -28.05 -6.96 -3.91
CA TRP A 137 -29.22 -6.38 -4.58
C TRP A 137 -28.94 -5.01 -5.22
N GLN A 138 -27.76 -4.41 -4.98
CA GLN A 138 -27.28 -3.15 -5.56
C GLN A 138 -26.36 -3.38 -6.75
N GLY A 139 -26.44 -4.53 -7.42
CA GLY A 139 -25.62 -4.86 -8.60
C GLY A 139 -25.63 -3.81 -9.71
N ARG A 140 -26.68 -2.96 -9.80
CA ARG A 140 -26.72 -1.80 -10.71
C ARG A 140 -25.70 -0.72 -10.38
N VAL A 141 -25.42 -0.45 -9.10
CA VAL A 141 -24.49 0.61 -8.64
C VAL A 141 -23.06 0.37 -9.13
N LEU A 142 -22.76 -0.83 -9.62
CA LEU A 142 -21.44 -1.21 -10.13
C LEU A 142 -21.35 -1.30 -11.67
N HIS A 143 -22.34 -0.81 -12.41
CA HIS A 143 -22.17 -0.69 -13.86
C HIS A 143 -21.23 0.48 -14.19
N ARG A 144 -20.55 0.42 -15.33
CA ARG A 144 -19.64 1.48 -15.81
C ARG A 144 -20.30 2.87 -15.82
N GLU A 145 -21.61 2.89 -16.03
CA GLU A 145 -22.48 4.08 -16.01
C GLU A 145 -22.67 4.67 -14.59
N ASP A 146 -22.41 3.90 -13.53
CA ASP A 146 -22.68 4.25 -12.13
C ASP A 146 -21.41 4.31 -11.23
N ILE A 147 -20.29 3.67 -11.59
CA ILE A 147 -19.04 3.64 -10.78
C ILE A 147 -18.14 4.86 -10.99
N TYR A 148 -17.95 5.27 -12.25
CA TYR A 148 -17.13 6.43 -12.55
C TYR A 148 -18.05 7.64 -12.40
N GLY A 149 -17.67 8.56 -11.51
CA GLY A 149 -18.47 9.75 -11.19
C GLY A 149 -19.09 10.32 -12.47
N SER A 150 -20.42 10.27 -12.54
CA SER A 150 -21.14 10.93 -13.61
C SER A 150 -20.77 12.41 -13.57
N GLY A 151 -20.12 12.88 -14.63
CA GLY A 151 -19.53 14.20 -14.65
C GLY A 151 -18.59 14.42 -15.82
N PRO A 152 -18.31 15.69 -16.15
CA PRO A 152 -17.36 16.02 -17.21
C PRO A 152 -15.95 15.50 -16.87
N PRO A 153 -15.13 15.16 -17.88
CA PRO A 153 -13.75 14.78 -17.64
C PRO A 153 -12.98 15.83 -16.84
N VAL A 154 -12.27 15.39 -15.81
CA VAL A 154 -11.45 16.27 -14.98
C VAL A 154 -10.10 16.49 -15.66
N LEU A 155 -9.66 17.75 -15.75
CA LEU A 155 -8.43 18.12 -16.46
C LEU A 155 -7.19 18.18 -15.55
N GLU A 156 -7.38 18.28 -14.24
CA GLU A 156 -6.33 18.41 -13.23
C GLU A 156 -6.54 17.39 -12.09
N PRO A 157 -5.47 16.80 -11.54
CA PRO A 157 -5.60 15.84 -10.46
C PRO A 157 -5.82 16.57 -9.13
N GLY A 158 -6.42 15.88 -8.17
CA GLY A 158 -6.39 16.35 -6.77
C GLY A 158 -4.95 16.47 -6.28
N VAL A 159 -4.64 17.56 -5.59
CA VAL A 159 -3.27 17.90 -5.15
C VAL A 159 -2.65 16.79 -4.29
N GLU A 160 -3.44 16.22 -3.38
CA GLU A 160 -3.02 15.15 -2.47
C GLU A 160 -2.73 13.85 -3.23
N MET A 161 -3.53 13.54 -4.25
CA MET A 161 -3.35 12.34 -5.07
C MET A 161 -2.11 12.46 -5.96
N LEU A 162 -1.90 13.63 -6.57
CA LEU A 162 -0.70 13.90 -7.36
C LEU A 162 0.56 13.77 -6.51
N ARG A 163 0.56 14.35 -5.30
CA ARG A 163 1.68 14.24 -4.36
C ARG A 163 1.97 12.77 -4.02
N LEU A 164 0.94 12.00 -3.69
CA LEU A 164 1.09 10.59 -3.38
C LEU A 164 1.72 9.81 -4.55
N VAL A 165 1.28 10.06 -5.78
CA VAL A 165 1.86 9.38 -6.96
C VAL A 165 3.33 9.76 -7.14
N LEU A 166 3.67 11.03 -7.03
CA LEU A 166 5.05 11.51 -7.18
C LEU A 166 5.99 10.94 -6.10
N ASP A 167 5.51 10.84 -4.85
CA ASP A 167 6.30 10.28 -3.74
C ASP A 167 6.63 8.79 -3.95
N TYR A 168 5.87 8.07 -4.76
CA TYR A 168 6.05 6.64 -5.04
C TYR A 168 6.82 6.35 -6.33
N LEU A 169 6.88 7.29 -7.27
CA LEU A 169 7.60 7.11 -8.53
C LEU A 169 9.09 7.39 -8.36
N SER A 170 9.93 6.46 -8.79
CA SER A 170 11.36 6.73 -8.93
C SER A 170 11.60 7.88 -9.91
N PRO A 171 12.66 8.70 -9.72
CA PRO A 171 13.00 9.77 -10.66
C PRO A 171 13.09 9.27 -12.11
N CYS A 172 12.56 10.06 -13.05
CA CYS A 172 12.56 9.74 -14.49
C CYS A 172 11.85 8.44 -14.89
N SER A 173 10.94 7.92 -14.06
CA SER A 173 10.11 6.75 -14.41
C SER A 173 9.37 6.89 -15.75
N SER A 174 9.15 5.74 -16.40
CA SER A 174 8.22 5.60 -17.53
C SER A 174 6.91 5.00 -17.04
N THR A 175 5.82 5.75 -17.18
CA THR A 175 4.52 5.49 -16.57
C THR A 175 3.44 5.35 -17.64
N VAL A 176 2.65 4.29 -17.54
CA VAL A 176 1.42 4.11 -18.34
C VAL A 176 0.22 4.35 -17.44
N ASP A 177 -0.62 5.30 -17.83
CA ASP A 177 -1.85 5.67 -17.10
C ASP A 177 -3.06 5.02 -17.75
N VAL A 178 -3.61 3.99 -17.11
CA VAL A 178 -4.68 3.15 -17.64
C VAL A 178 -6.04 3.73 -17.26
N GLY A 179 -6.84 4.08 -18.27
CA GLY A 179 -8.09 4.82 -18.03
C GLY A 179 -7.81 6.28 -17.66
N CYS A 180 -6.88 6.90 -18.37
CA CYS A 180 -6.36 8.22 -18.04
C CYS A 180 -7.39 9.37 -18.19
N GLY A 181 -8.57 9.11 -18.76
CA GLY A 181 -9.58 10.12 -19.00
C GLY A 181 -9.03 11.24 -19.89
N ALA A 182 -9.21 12.50 -19.47
CA ALA A 182 -8.66 13.64 -20.19
C ALA A 182 -7.14 13.86 -19.92
N GLY A 183 -6.46 12.94 -19.23
CA GLY A 183 -5.03 13.02 -18.96
C GLY A 183 -4.67 13.93 -17.79
N ALA A 184 -5.46 13.91 -16.72
CA ALA A 184 -5.29 14.81 -15.57
C ALA A 184 -3.86 14.77 -14.98
N TYR A 185 -3.31 13.58 -14.77
CA TYR A 185 -1.96 13.43 -14.17
C TYR A 185 -0.82 13.72 -15.14
N GLY A 186 -1.06 13.66 -16.46
CA GLY A 186 -0.02 13.72 -17.49
C GLY A 186 0.90 14.95 -17.38
N PRO A 187 0.36 16.19 -17.41
CA PRO A 187 1.17 17.40 -17.36
C PRO A 187 2.10 17.47 -16.16
N ALA A 188 1.59 17.16 -14.96
CA ALA A 188 2.38 17.26 -13.73
C ALA A 188 3.47 16.18 -13.66
N LEU A 189 3.18 14.95 -14.11
CA LEU A 189 4.18 13.88 -14.18
C LEU A 189 5.27 14.19 -15.20
N ILE A 190 4.90 14.74 -16.37
CA ILE A 190 5.86 15.18 -17.39
C ILE A 190 6.73 16.33 -16.87
N ALA A 191 6.12 17.32 -16.20
CA ALA A 191 6.84 18.45 -15.60
C ALA A 191 7.82 18.00 -14.50
N ALA A 192 7.49 16.93 -13.78
CA ALA A 192 8.38 16.31 -12.79
C ALA A 192 9.49 15.44 -13.41
N GLY A 193 9.58 15.36 -14.74
CA GLY A 193 10.63 14.65 -15.47
C GLY A 193 10.32 13.19 -15.78
N HIS A 194 9.09 12.72 -15.56
CA HIS A 194 8.67 11.37 -15.92
C HIS A 194 8.24 11.29 -17.39
N HIS A 195 8.40 10.11 -17.99
CA HIS A 195 7.78 9.79 -19.27
C HIS A 195 6.37 9.26 -18.98
N TRP A 196 5.35 9.90 -19.53
CA TRP A 196 3.96 9.51 -19.31
C TRP A 196 3.30 9.11 -20.64
N THR A 197 2.44 8.10 -20.62
CA THR A 197 1.57 7.74 -21.75
C THR A 197 0.21 7.32 -21.24
N GLY A 198 -0.85 7.98 -21.72
CA GLY A 198 -2.23 7.64 -21.40
C GLY A 198 -2.77 6.48 -22.24
N LEU A 199 -3.60 5.63 -21.64
CA LEU A 199 -4.44 4.65 -22.33
C LEU A 199 -5.90 4.98 -22.07
N GLU A 200 -6.68 5.20 -23.14
CA GLU A 200 -8.10 5.56 -23.05
C GLU A 200 -8.92 4.89 -24.17
N VAL A 201 -10.22 4.69 -23.91
CA VAL A 201 -11.19 4.10 -24.83
C VAL A 201 -12.37 5.03 -25.14
N ASN A 202 -12.65 6.02 -24.29
CA ASN A 202 -13.73 6.98 -24.44
C ASN A 202 -13.39 8.02 -25.52
N PRO A 203 -14.15 8.12 -26.63
CA PRO A 203 -13.90 9.07 -27.71
C PRO A 203 -13.78 10.54 -27.26
N ASP A 204 -14.61 10.99 -26.32
CA ASP A 204 -14.60 12.38 -25.86
C ASP A 204 -13.30 12.70 -25.12
N CYS A 205 -12.84 11.77 -24.27
CA CYS A 205 -11.57 11.87 -23.58
C CYS A 205 -10.38 11.80 -24.56
N LEU A 206 -10.45 10.95 -25.59
CA LEU A 206 -9.43 10.87 -26.63
C LEU A 206 -9.30 12.20 -27.39
N GLN A 207 -10.42 12.86 -27.70
CA GLN A 207 -10.41 14.18 -28.32
C GLN A 207 -9.77 15.24 -27.39
N LEU A 208 -10.09 15.21 -26.09
CA LEU A 208 -9.46 16.10 -25.11
C LEU A 208 -7.95 15.86 -24.99
N LEU A 209 -7.49 14.60 -24.99
CA LEU A 209 -6.07 14.27 -24.97
C LEU A 209 -5.34 14.82 -26.21
N GLU A 210 -5.95 14.69 -27.39
CA GLU A 210 -5.44 15.25 -28.64
C GLU A 210 -5.37 16.77 -28.61
N GLN A 211 -6.43 17.45 -28.17
CA GLN A 211 -6.47 18.91 -28.00
C GLN A 211 -5.41 19.42 -27.02
N ARG A 212 -5.10 18.64 -25.99
CA ARG A 212 -4.08 18.96 -24.99
C ARG A 212 -2.66 18.59 -25.43
N GLY A 213 -2.48 17.96 -26.60
CA GLY A 213 -1.16 17.53 -27.09
C GLY A 213 -0.49 16.50 -26.18
N LEU A 214 -1.26 15.71 -25.44
CA LEU A 214 -0.74 14.71 -24.51
C LEU A 214 -0.45 13.39 -25.22
N PRO A 215 0.62 12.66 -24.86
CA PRO A 215 0.92 11.37 -25.46
C PRO A 215 -0.07 10.30 -24.97
N TYR A 216 -0.81 9.67 -25.90
CA TYR A 216 -1.77 8.61 -25.57
C TYR A 216 -1.77 7.49 -26.61
N ARG A 217 -2.36 6.34 -26.24
CA ARG A 217 -2.77 5.29 -27.17
C ARG A 217 -4.23 4.91 -26.92
N ARG A 218 -4.97 4.69 -28.00
CA ARG A 218 -6.32 4.12 -27.92
C ARG A 218 -6.23 2.64 -27.56
N ALA A 219 -6.86 2.24 -26.46
CA ALA A 219 -6.96 0.82 -26.12
C ALA A 219 -8.10 0.16 -26.93
N ALA A 220 -7.91 -1.09 -27.35
CA ALA A 220 -8.93 -1.84 -28.06
C ALA A 220 -10.08 -2.19 -27.09
N GLN A 221 -11.32 -1.89 -27.47
CA GLN A 221 -12.49 -2.42 -26.76
C GLN A 221 -12.61 -3.91 -27.09
N ARG A 222 -12.58 -4.78 -26.07
CA ARG A 222 -13.02 -6.16 -26.26
C ARG A 222 -14.53 -6.15 -26.46
N THR A 223 -14.96 -6.53 -27.66
CA THR A 223 -16.35 -6.88 -28.01
C THR A 223 -16.82 -8.09 -27.24
#